data_AF-A0A2T1N5Z9-F1
#
_entry.id   AF-A0A2T1N5Z9-F1
#
_cell.length_a   1.000
_cell.length_b   1.000
_cell.length_c   1.000
_cell.angle_alpha   90.00
_cell.angle_beta   90.00
_cell.angle_gamma   90.00
#
_symmetry.space_group_name_H-M   'P 1'
#
loop_
_entity.id
_entity.type
_entity.pdbx_description
1 polymer ?
#
loop_
_entity_poly.entity_id
_entity_poly.type
_entity_poly.pdbx_seq_one_letter_code
_entity_poly.pdbx_strand_id
1 'polypeptide(L)'
;MKNQLIKDLNNFLDTYYNFSVNIDKTDDSFLVLDGVIDVIDTNGDFWNDYDVRIVIPKLGYPHVVPEVYEYSTKIERDDDFHISKKGQCCLDIHHKLMLEKRRGITLIGFYKKYIYPFFANHQYKIKTESYAGEEYKHDVDGVIQFYEEEFNLTDFELIIKYLECSLGILKTERNKQCPICGSPKYKKCCRIIVEKLKLFGKEILKIDLEIFKSRILNSSEIEH
;
A
#
# COMPACT_ATOMS: atom_id res chain seq x y z
N MET A 1 7.82 -23.25 0.58
CA MET A 1 7.26 -22.15 1.40
C MET A 1 8.01 -21.96 2.72
N LYS A 2 8.01 -22.92 3.68
CA LYS A 2 8.76 -22.78 4.96
C LYS A 2 10.23 -22.37 4.79
N ASN A 3 10.91 -22.89 3.75
CA ASN A 3 12.33 -22.60 3.52
C ASN A 3 12.62 -21.12 3.13
N GLN A 4 11.71 -20.46 2.39
CA GLN A 4 11.92 -19.06 1.98
C GLN A 4 11.74 -18.10 3.15
N LEU A 5 10.69 -18.29 3.97
CA LEU A 5 10.47 -17.45 5.15
C LEU A 5 11.63 -17.58 6.15
N ILE A 6 12.11 -18.80 6.41
CA ILE A 6 13.25 -19.01 7.31
C ILE A 6 14.51 -18.34 6.76
N LYS A 7 14.77 -18.46 5.45
CA LYS A 7 15.90 -17.78 4.81
C LYS A 7 15.81 -16.26 4.95
N ASP A 8 14.64 -15.68 4.67
CA ASP A 8 14.45 -14.24 4.75
C ASP A 8 14.49 -13.74 6.20
N LEU A 9 14.00 -14.53 7.15
CA LEU A 9 14.11 -14.27 8.59
C LEU A 9 15.57 -14.21 9.03
N ASN A 10 16.36 -15.24 8.70
CA ASN A 10 17.77 -15.26 9.10
C ASN A 10 18.52 -14.06 8.51
N ASN A 11 18.36 -13.80 7.21
CA ASN A 11 18.95 -12.63 6.58
C ASN A 11 18.51 -11.32 7.26
N PHE A 12 17.25 -11.21 7.65
CA PHE A 12 16.71 -10.04 8.33
C PHE A 12 17.35 -9.84 9.70
N LEU A 13 17.42 -10.88 10.54
CA LEU A 13 18.02 -10.81 11.88
C LEU A 13 19.53 -10.56 11.82
N ASP A 14 20.22 -11.10 10.82
CA ASP A 14 21.65 -10.84 10.58
C ASP A 14 21.91 -9.38 10.16
N THR A 15 20.91 -8.73 9.53
CA THR A 15 21.03 -7.34 9.05
C THR A 15 20.56 -6.33 10.09
N TYR A 16 19.46 -6.61 10.79
CA TYR A 16 18.82 -5.72 11.75
C TYR A 16 18.85 -6.35 13.14
N TYR A 17 20.01 -6.23 13.79
CA TYR A 17 20.31 -6.84 15.09
C TYR A 17 19.43 -6.35 16.25
N ASN A 18 18.77 -5.20 16.08
CA ASN A 18 17.80 -4.65 17.05
C ASN A 18 16.43 -5.36 17.00
N PHE A 19 16.27 -6.38 16.14
CA PHE A 19 15.07 -7.21 16.07
C PHE A 19 15.33 -8.62 16.58
N SER A 20 14.29 -9.22 17.16
CA SER A 20 14.31 -10.59 17.64
C SER A 20 12.94 -11.25 17.43
N VAL A 21 12.92 -12.59 17.40
CA VAL A 21 11.66 -13.33 17.33
C VAL A 21 10.96 -13.29 18.69
N ASN A 22 9.72 -12.81 18.71
CA ASN A 22 8.87 -12.95 19.89
C ASN A 22 8.29 -14.37 19.93
N ILE A 23 8.88 -15.23 20.77
CA ILE A 23 8.52 -16.64 20.88
C ILE A 23 7.11 -16.82 21.43
N ASP A 24 6.69 -15.98 22.38
CA ASP A 24 5.38 -16.07 23.05
C ASP A 24 4.21 -15.72 22.13
N LYS A 25 4.46 -14.89 21.12
CA LYS A 25 3.46 -14.45 20.12
C LYS A 25 3.57 -15.19 18.79
N THR A 26 4.65 -15.93 18.57
CA THR A 26 4.84 -16.76 17.38
C THR A 26 4.12 -18.09 17.55
N ASP A 27 3.31 -18.47 16.57
CA ASP A 27 2.56 -19.73 16.56
C ASP A 27 2.59 -20.38 15.17
N ASP A 28 1.78 -21.41 14.91
CA ASP A 28 1.77 -22.07 13.59
C ASP A 28 1.30 -21.16 12.43
N SER A 29 0.56 -20.10 12.73
CA SER A 29 -0.03 -19.17 11.76
C SER A 29 0.84 -17.95 11.52
N PHE A 30 1.51 -17.45 12.55
CA PHE A 30 2.25 -16.18 12.52
C PHE A 30 3.70 -16.33 12.97
N LEU A 31 4.57 -15.56 12.35
CA LEU A 31 5.91 -15.24 12.85
C LEU A 31 5.86 -13.80 13.34
N VAL A 32 6.31 -13.55 14.57
CA VAL A 32 6.29 -12.22 15.18
C VAL A 32 7.71 -11.78 15.49
N LEU A 33 8.07 -10.60 15.01
CA LEU A 33 9.34 -9.94 15.32
C LEU A 33 9.05 -8.70 16.17
N ASP A 34 9.77 -8.55 17.27
CA ASP A 34 9.82 -7.32 18.06
C ASP A 34 11.21 -6.72 17.92
N GLY A 35 11.28 -5.39 17.84
CA GLY A 35 12.56 -4.71 17.77
C GLY A 35 12.44 -3.20 17.87
N VAL A 36 13.59 -2.55 17.73
CA VAL A 36 13.72 -1.09 17.78
C VAL A 36 14.19 -0.58 16.43
N ILE A 37 13.52 0.47 15.93
CA ILE A 37 13.93 1.19 14.73
C ILE A 37 14.55 2.52 15.12
N ASP A 38 15.86 2.64 14.92
CA ASP A 38 16.58 3.90 15.06
C ASP A 38 16.44 4.71 13.77
N VAL A 39 15.88 5.92 13.86
CA VAL A 39 15.84 6.87 12.76
C VAL A 39 17.10 7.71 12.78
N ILE A 40 17.93 7.51 11.77
CA ILE A 40 19.21 8.18 11.59
C ILE A 40 19.19 8.87 10.22
N ASP A 41 19.59 10.13 10.18
CA ASP A 41 19.67 10.86 8.91
C ASP A 41 20.94 10.52 8.12
N THR A 42 21.07 11.15 6.96
CA THR A 42 22.21 10.95 6.05
C THR A 42 23.55 11.45 6.59
N ASN A 43 23.55 12.32 7.61
CA ASN A 43 24.77 12.79 8.28
C ASN A 43 25.20 11.83 9.41
N GLY A 44 24.37 10.83 9.72
CA GLY A 44 24.59 9.92 10.85
C GLY A 44 24.03 10.45 12.17
N ASP A 45 23.28 11.55 12.15
CA ASP A 45 22.67 12.07 13.36
C ASP A 45 21.48 11.18 13.75
N PHE A 46 21.44 10.78 15.02
CA PHE A 46 20.32 10.05 15.59
C PHE A 46 19.17 11.01 15.91
N TRP A 47 17.97 10.70 15.42
CA TRP A 47 16.80 11.54 15.64
C TRP A 47 15.89 10.99 16.72
N ASN A 48 15.58 9.70 16.67
CA ASN A 48 14.73 9.00 17.63
C ASN A 48 14.74 7.49 17.36
N ASP A 49 14.15 6.73 18.27
CA ASP A 49 13.93 5.30 18.17
C ASP A 49 12.44 4.96 18.31
N TYR A 50 12.00 3.82 17.77
CA TYR A 50 10.62 3.34 17.91
C TYR A 50 10.58 1.85 18.23
N ASP A 51 9.85 1.49 19.27
CA ASP A 51 9.50 0.09 19.56
C ASP A 51 8.46 -0.39 18.54
N VAL A 52 8.79 -1.43 17.80
CA VAL A 52 8.00 -1.92 16.67
C VAL A 52 7.81 -3.42 16.73
N ARG A 53 6.60 -3.86 16.38
CA ARG A 53 6.30 -5.27 16.10
C ARG A 53 5.95 -5.46 14.64
N ILE A 54 6.49 -6.51 14.06
CA ILE A 54 6.16 -6.97 12.71
C ILE A 54 5.49 -8.34 12.84
N VAL A 55 4.23 -8.43 12.41
CA VAL A 55 3.45 -9.68 12.38
C VAL A 55 3.41 -10.20 10.96
N ILE A 56 3.99 -11.37 10.74
CA ILE A 56 4.16 -11.96 9.41
C ILE A 56 3.30 -13.23 9.32
N PRO A 57 2.24 -13.23 8.50
CA PRO A 57 1.49 -14.45 8.24
C PRO A 57 2.38 -15.50 7.56
N LYS A 58 2.47 -16.70 8.14
CA LYS A 58 3.24 -17.82 7.58
C LYS A 58 2.58 -18.39 6.34
N LEU A 59 1.24 -18.43 6.35
CA LEU A 59 0.45 -18.87 5.20
C LEU A 59 0.49 -17.79 4.11
N GLY A 60 0.86 -18.20 2.90
CA GLY A 60 0.89 -17.31 1.74
C GLY A 60 2.21 -16.55 1.54
N TYR A 61 3.16 -16.58 2.48
CA TYR A 61 4.48 -15.98 2.29
C TYR A 61 5.21 -16.57 1.06
N PRO A 62 5.82 -15.74 0.18
CA PRO A 62 6.05 -14.28 0.29
C PRO A 62 4.92 -13.39 -0.25
N HIS A 63 3.79 -13.96 -0.67
CA HIS A 63 2.66 -13.24 -1.25
C HIS A 63 1.64 -12.81 -0.20
N VAL A 64 2.12 -12.23 0.89
CA VAL A 64 1.32 -11.67 1.99
C VAL A 64 1.97 -10.39 2.49
N VAL A 65 1.16 -9.43 2.93
CA VAL A 65 1.64 -8.16 3.48
C VAL A 65 1.79 -8.33 4.99
N PRO A 66 3.00 -8.15 5.57
CA PRO A 66 3.18 -8.11 7.01
C PRO A 66 2.46 -6.91 7.63
N GLU A 67 1.96 -7.08 8.84
CA GLU A 67 1.41 -5.98 9.64
C GLU A 67 2.50 -5.39 10.53
N VAL A 68 2.49 -4.08 10.71
CA VAL A 68 3.46 -3.35 11.54
C VAL A 68 2.71 -2.57 12.60
N TYR A 69 3.18 -2.66 13.83
CA TYR A 69 2.63 -1.96 14.98
C TYR A 69 3.73 -1.15 15.64
N GLU A 70 3.46 0.12 15.87
CA GLU A 70 4.31 1.00 16.69
C GLU A 70 3.83 0.88 18.14
N TYR A 71 4.74 0.70 19.10
CA TYR A 71 4.43 0.45 20.52
C TYR A 71 5.03 1.46 21.49
N SER A 72 6.01 2.28 21.07
CA SER A 72 6.60 3.31 21.94
C SER A 72 5.65 4.48 22.21
N THR A 73 4.56 4.62 21.43
CA THR A 73 3.54 5.68 21.55
C THR A 73 4.06 7.09 21.31
N LYS A 74 5.26 7.21 20.72
CA LYS A 74 5.89 8.48 20.36
C LYS A 74 5.23 9.18 19.15
N ILE A 75 4.45 8.44 18.36
CA ILE A 75 3.62 8.97 17.28
C ILE A 75 2.16 8.93 17.75
N GLU A 76 1.44 10.02 17.52
CA GLU A 76 0.02 10.13 17.87
C GLU A 76 -0.81 9.01 17.21
N ARG A 77 -1.77 8.46 17.97
CA ARG A 77 -2.66 7.40 17.51
C ARG A 77 -3.85 8.00 16.78
N ASP A 78 -3.60 8.47 15.58
CA ASP A 78 -4.59 9.14 14.74
C ASP A 78 -4.46 8.73 13.28
N ASP A 79 -5.57 8.77 12.56
CA ASP A 79 -5.62 8.39 11.15
C ASP A 79 -4.80 9.37 10.29
N ASP A 80 -4.69 10.65 10.68
CA ASP A 80 -3.82 11.67 10.04
C ASP A 80 -2.32 11.42 10.25
N PHE A 81 -1.99 10.55 11.21
CA PHE A 81 -0.64 10.01 11.42
C PHE A 81 -0.54 8.56 10.92
N HIS A 82 -1.51 8.07 10.15
CA HIS A 82 -1.52 6.72 9.59
C HIS A 82 -1.30 5.63 10.65
N ILE A 83 -1.75 5.86 11.88
CA ILE A 83 -1.60 4.93 12.99
C ILE A 83 -2.95 4.76 13.66
N SER A 84 -3.49 3.55 13.58
CA SER A 84 -4.76 3.22 14.23
C SER A 84 -4.66 3.36 15.75
N LYS A 85 -5.82 3.41 16.42
CA LYS A 85 -5.93 3.38 17.89
C LYS A 85 -5.20 2.21 18.57
N LYS A 86 -4.96 1.11 17.84
CA LYS A 86 -4.23 -0.07 18.33
C LYS A 86 -2.73 -0.05 18.01
N GLY A 87 -2.24 1.02 17.38
CA GLY A 87 -0.85 1.20 16.97
C GLY A 87 -0.49 0.58 15.62
N GLN A 88 -1.45 -0.01 14.90
CA GLN A 88 -1.20 -0.54 13.56
C GLN A 88 -0.86 0.60 12.60
N CYS A 89 0.26 0.48 11.89
CA CYS A 89 0.78 1.46 10.94
C CYS A 89 0.21 1.18 9.53
N CYS A 90 -0.38 2.20 8.92
CA CYS A 90 -0.77 2.21 7.51
C CYS A 90 0.43 2.68 6.67
N LEU A 91 1.30 1.72 6.31
CA LEU A 91 2.60 2.03 5.69
C LEU A 91 2.52 2.62 4.27
N ASP A 92 1.44 2.36 3.54
CA ASP A 92 1.18 2.89 2.19
C ASP A 92 -0.30 2.64 1.84
N ILE A 93 -0.76 3.17 0.71
CA ILE A 93 -2.08 2.87 0.16
C ILE A 93 -2.21 1.38 -0.21
N HIS A 94 -3.41 0.85 0.03
CA HIS A 94 -3.71 -0.58 -0.15
C HIS A 94 -3.33 -1.10 -1.54
N HIS A 95 -3.54 -0.30 -2.60
CA HIS A 95 -3.21 -0.66 -3.97
C HIS A 95 -1.71 -0.96 -4.17
N LYS A 96 -0.83 -0.15 -3.60
CA LYS A 96 0.63 -0.34 -3.69
C LYS A 96 1.07 -1.59 -2.95
N LEU A 97 0.57 -1.79 -1.73
CA LEU A 97 0.86 -2.99 -0.93
C LEU A 97 0.39 -4.28 -1.63
N MET A 98 -0.73 -4.23 -2.36
CA MET A 98 -1.26 -5.38 -3.08
C MET A 98 -0.46 -5.73 -4.34
N LEU A 99 0.08 -4.74 -5.04
CA LEU A 99 1.03 -4.99 -6.13
C LEU A 99 2.32 -5.64 -5.60
N GLU A 100 2.84 -5.18 -4.47
CA GLU A 100 4.03 -5.80 -3.86
C GLU A 100 3.75 -7.21 -3.38
N LYS A 101 2.63 -7.43 -2.70
CA LYS A 101 2.16 -8.77 -2.32
C LYS A 101 2.18 -9.71 -3.53
N ARG A 102 1.69 -9.25 -4.68
CA ARG A 102 1.68 -10.05 -5.90
C ARG A 102 3.09 -10.36 -6.42
N ARG A 103 4.02 -9.41 -6.34
CA ARG A 103 5.44 -9.62 -6.69
C ARG A 103 6.14 -10.58 -5.74
N GLY A 104 5.71 -10.61 -4.49
CA GLY A 104 6.35 -11.32 -3.39
C GLY A 104 7.18 -10.35 -2.55
N ILE A 105 6.92 -10.37 -1.25
CA ILE A 105 7.53 -9.50 -0.25
C ILE A 105 8.62 -10.28 0.49
N THR A 106 9.83 -9.71 0.54
CA THR A 106 10.92 -10.18 1.43
C THR A 106 11.00 -9.26 2.63
N LEU A 107 11.41 -9.78 3.80
CA LEU A 107 11.45 -8.97 5.04
C LEU A 107 12.37 -7.74 4.91
N ILE A 108 13.59 -7.92 4.38
CA ILE A 108 14.52 -6.80 4.17
C ILE A 108 13.96 -5.79 3.15
N GLY A 109 13.38 -6.28 2.05
CA GLY A 109 12.79 -5.42 1.03
C GLY A 109 11.62 -4.60 1.58
N PHE A 110 10.74 -5.26 2.34
CA PHE A 110 9.59 -4.61 2.99
C PHE A 110 10.05 -3.57 4.00
N TYR A 111 11.04 -3.90 4.82
CA TYR A 111 11.59 -2.97 5.80
C TYR A 111 12.16 -1.72 5.13
N LYS A 112 13.02 -1.88 4.13
CA LYS A 112 13.66 -0.76 3.45
C LYS A 112 12.69 0.11 2.67
N LYS A 113 11.67 -0.50 2.06
CA LYS A 113 10.75 0.19 1.17
C LYS A 113 9.56 0.83 1.89
N TYR A 114 9.11 0.25 3.00
CA TYR A 114 7.89 0.68 3.68
C TYR A 114 8.11 1.01 5.14
N ILE A 115 8.69 0.09 5.92
CA ILE A 115 8.78 0.27 7.39
C ILE A 115 9.69 1.44 7.75
N TYR A 116 10.94 1.42 7.31
CA TYR A 116 11.90 2.47 7.68
C TYR A 116 11.49 3.86 7.16
N PRO A 117 11.09 4.02 5.87
CA PRO A 117 10.63 5.32 5.37
C PRO A 117 9.42 5.86 6.14
N PHE A 118 8.51 5.00 6.59
CA PHE A 118 7.36 5.42 7.40
C PHE A 118 7.80 6.10 8.70
N PHE A 119 8.70 5.48 9.48
CA PHE A 119 9.19 6.05 10.73
C PHE A 119 10.07 7.28 10.51
N ALA A 120 10.91 7.27 9.47
CA ALA A 120 11.73 8.44 9.12
C ALA A 120 10.87 9.65 8.74
N ASN A 121 9.83 9.45 7.92
CA ASN A 121 8.88 10.49 7.54
C ASN A 121 8.11 11.04 8.74
N HIS A 122 7.65 10.17 9.64
CA HIS A 122 6.99 10.59 10.88
C HIS A 122 7.90 11.41 11.77
N GLN A 123 9.14 10.99 11.93
CA GLN A 123 10.11 11.72 12.73
C GLN A 123 10.43 13.09 12.13
N TYR A 124 10.40 13.22 10.80
CA TYR A 124 10.50 14.52 10.13
C TYR A 124 9.24 15.39 10.34
N LYS A 125 8.03 14.82 10.22
CA LYS A 125 6.76 15.53 10.50
C LYS A 125 6.68 16.06 11.92
N ILE A 126 7.07 15.27 12.91
CA ILE A 126 7.09 15.69 14.31
C ILE A 126 8.00 16.93 14.51
N LYS A 127 9.10 17.05 13.76
CA LYS A 127 10.03 18.18 13.90
C LYS A 127 9.66 19.39 13.05
N THR A 128 8.99 19.20 11.92
CA THR A 128 8.80 20.25 10.89
C THR A 128 7.35 20.55 10.57
N GLU A 129 6.41 19.88 11.25
CA GLU A 129 4.96 19.97 11.03
C GLU A 129 4.50 19.54 9.63
N SER A 130 5.40 18.97 8.82
CA SER A 130 5.14 18.49 7.46
C SER A 130 5.94 17.23 7.16
N TYR A 131 5.44 16.33 6.30
CA TYR A 131 6.23 15.17 5.88
C TYR A 131 7.34 15.57 4.89
N ALA A 132 8.48 14.87 4.93
CA ALA A 132 9.56 15.05 3.96
C ALA A 132 9.26 14.41 2.60
N GLY A 133 8.42 13.37 2.60
CA GLY A 133 8.01 12.64 1.40
C GLY A 133 6.56 12.95 0.99
N GLU A 134 6.18 12.44 -0.18
CA GLU A 134 4.79 12.46 -0.63
C GLU A 134 3.93 11.51 0.20
N GLU A 135 2.70 11.92 0.51
CA GLU A 135 1.72 11.16 1.28
C GLU A 135 0.45 11.00 0.43
N TYR A 136 -0.17 9.82 0.50
CA TYR A 136 -1.52 9.63 0.00
C TYR A 136 -2.52 10.21 0.99
N LYS A 137 -3.46 11.01 0.49
CA LYS A 137 -4.63 11.45 1.25
C LYS A 137 -5.37 10.26 1.86
N HIS A 138 -6.14 10.51 2.91
CA HIS A 138 -6.93 9.47 3.57
C HIS A 138 -8.14 9.04 2.73
N ASP A 139 -8.61 7.82 3.02
CA ASP A 139 -9.85 7.26 2.52
C ASP A 139 -10.02 7.36 0.99
N VAL A 140 -11.16 7.88 0.56
CA VAL A 140 -11.56 8.01 -0.83
C VAL A 140 -10.64 8.95 -1.60
N ASP A 141 -10.16 10.02 -0.96
CA ASP A 141 -9.34 11.01 -1.64
C ASP A 141 -7.94 10.45 -1.95
N GLY A 142 -7.45 9.52 -1.12
CA GLY A 142 -6.25 8.73 -1.42
C GLY A 142 -6.42 7.82 -2.63
N VAL A 143 -7.60 7.19 -2.78
CA VAL A 143 -7.91 6.39 -3.97
C VAL A 143 -7.90 7.29 -5.21
N ILE A 144 -8.51 8.47 -5.15
CA ILE A 144 -8.52 9.41 -6.28
C ILE A 144 -7.08 9.83 -6.65
N GLN A 145 -6.29 10.24 -5.66
CA GLN A 145 -4.88 10.60 -5.86
C GLN A 145 -4.07 9.46 -6.48
N PHE A 146 -4.33 8.21 -6.08
CA PHE A 146 -3.68 7.04 -6.66
C PHE A 146 -3.97 6.88 -8.16
N TYR A 147 -5.22 7.07 -8.61
CA TYR A 147 -5.54 7.01 -10.04
C TYR A 147 -4.92 8.17 -10.82
N GLU A 148 -4.84 9.35 -10.21
CA GLU A 148 -4.18 10.52 -10.78
C GLU A 148 -2.68 10.29 -10.95
N GLU A 149 -1.97 9.89 -9.90
CA GLU A 149 -0.51 9.76 -9.94
C GLU A 149 -0.02 8.55 -10.74
N GLU A 150 -0.65 7.37 -10.57
CA GLU A 150 -0.15 6.12 -11.17
C GLU A 150 -0.62 5.91 -12.61
N PHE A 151 -1.76 6.51 -12.98
CA PHE A 151 -2.38 6.33 -14.29
C PHE A 151 -2.61 7.63 -15.06
N ASN A 152 -2.38 8.80 -14.46
CA ASN A 152 -2.69 10.11 -15.03
C ASN A 152 -4.17 10.19 -15.46
N LEU A 153 -5.05 9.66 -14.61
CA LEU A 153 -6.49 9.64 -14.82
C LEU A 153 -7.18 10.55 -13.80
N THR A 154 -7.79 11.62 -14.29
CA THR A 154 -8.54 12.59 -13.48
C THR A 154 -10.03 12.66 -13.84
N ASP A 155 -10.41 12.17 -15.03
CA ASP A 155 -11.81 12.08 -15.48
C ASP A 155 -12.48 10.86 -14.85
N PHE A 156 -13.46 11.08 -13.97
CA PHE A 156 -14.13 10.02 -13.22
C PHE A 156 -14.97 9.10 -14.12
N GLU A 157 -15.60 9.63 -15.17
CA GLU A 157 -16.33 8.78 -16.13
C GLU A 157 -15.37 7.87 -16.89
N LEU A 158 -14.21 8.40 -17.25
CA LEU A 158 -13.16 7.63 -17.91
C LEU A 158 -12.61 6.54 -16.97
N ILE A 159 -12.35 6.87 -15.70
CA ILE A 159 -11.92 5.92 -14.67
C ILE A 159 -12.95 4.80 -14.51
N ILE A 160 -14.25 5.12 -14.44
CA ILE A 160 -15.33 4.13 -14.38
C ILE A 160 -15.26 3.18 -15.58
N LYS A 161 -15.08 3.68 -16.81
CA LYS A 161 -14.95 2.83 -18.01
C LYS A 161 -13.72 1.91 -17.93
N TYR A 162 -12.60 2.39 -17.40
CA TYR A 162 -11.41 1.56 -17.14
C TYR A 162 -11.68 0.46 -16.12
N LEU A 163 -12.35 0.79 -15.02
CA LEU A 163 -12.71 -0.14 -13.95
C LEU A 163 -13.71 -1.20 -14.44
N GLU A 164 -14.79 -0.79 -15.11
CA GLU A 164 -15.78 -1.69 -15.69
C GLU A 164 -15.18 -2.63 -16.72
N CYS A 165 -14.24 -2.14 -17.53
CA CYS A 165 -13.50 -2.99 -18.48
C CYS A 165 -12.59 -3.99 -17.76
N SER A 166 -11.90 -3.55 -16.69
CA SER A 166 -11.01 -4.39 -15.88
C SER A 166 -11.77 -5.50 -15.14
N LEU A 167 -13.01 -5.22 -14.73
CA LEU A 167 -13.94 -6.18 -14.13
C LEU A 167 -14.66 -7.06 -15.15
N GLY A 168 -14.55 -6.76 -16.44
CA GLY A 168 -15.22 -7.48 -17.53
C GLY A 168 -16.71 -7.17 -17.67
N ILE A 169 -17.18 -6.07 -17.07
CA ILE A 169 -18.52 -5.50 -17.22
C ILE A 169 -18.62 -4.85 -18.60
N LEU A 170 -17.71 -3.93 -18.91
CA LEU A 170 -17.57 -3.34 -20.24
C LEU A 170 -16.76 -4.27 -21.14
N LYS A 171 -17.43 -4.89 -22.13
CA LYS A 171 -16.78 -5.84 -23.04
C LYS A 171 -15.85 -5.12 -24.02
N THR A 172 -14.72 -5.74 -24.31
CA THR A 172 -13.73 -5.23 -25.27
C THR A 172 -13.25 -6.33 -26.20
N GLU A 173 -13.01 -5.97 -27.46
CA GLU A 173 -12.36 -6.84 -28.45
C GLU A 173 -11.05 -6.21 -28.93
N ARG A 174 -9.96 -6.99 -28.97
CA ARG A 174 -8.60 -6.50 -29.22
C ARG A 174 -8.45 -5.68 -30.51
N ASN A 175 -9.17 -6.05 -31.57
CA ASN A 175 -9.05 -5.45 -32.90
C ASN A 175 -10.21 -4.51 -33.26
N LYS A 176 -11.13 -4.26 -32.33
CA LYS A 176 -12.26 -3.33 -32.51
C LYS A 176 -11.94 -1.98 -31.87
N GLN A 177 -12.80 -1.02 -32.17
CA GLN A 177 -12.79 0.29 -31.55
C GLN A 177 -12.82 0.16 -30.03
N CYS A 178 -12.03 0.98 -29.35
CA CYS A 178 -11.95 1.01 -27.91
C CYS A 178 -13.20 1.66 -27.32
N PRO A 179 -13.94 0.97 -26.45
CA PRO A 179 -15.15 1.55 -25.84
C PRO A 179 -14.83 2.57 -24.73
N ILE A 180 -13.55 2.72 -24.36
CA ILE A 180 -13.10 3.66 -23.32
C ILE A 180 -12.76 5.01 -23.95
N CYS A 181 -11.86 5.04 -24.95
CA CYS A 181 -11.38 6.28 -25.57
C CYS A 181 -11.73 6.45 -27.06
N GLY A 182 -12.49 5.54 -27.66
CA GLY A 182 -12.88 5.62 -29.08
C GLY A 182 -11.78 5.29 -30.10
N SER A 183 -10.54 5.00 -29.68
CA SER A 183 -9.44 4.64 -30.59
C SER A 183 -9.75 3.41 -31.45
N PRO A 184 -9.31 3.32 -32.73
CA PRO A 184 -9.72 2.25 -33.65
C PRO A 184 -9.41 0.82 -33.22
N LYS A 185 -8.39 0.62 -32.37
CA LYS A 185 -7.96 -0.71 -31.91
C LYS A 185 -7.66 -0.69 -30.41
N TYR A 186 -8.52 -1.31 -29.61
CA TYR A 186 -8.36 -1.43 -28.15
C TYR A 186 -6.97 -1.90 -27.72
N LYS A 187 -6.40 -2.89 -28.41
CA LYS A 187 -5.08 -3.44 -28.05
C LYS A 187 -3.93 -2.43 -28.13
N LYS A 188 -4.11 -1.29 -28.80
CA LYS A 188 -3.09 -0.25 -29.01
C LYS A 188 -3.28 0.98 -28.12
N CYS A 189 -4.31 1.02 -27.26
CA CYS A 189 -4.59 2.15 -26.38
C CYS A 189 -4.82 1.68 -24.94
N CYS A 190 -6.05 1.81 -24.43
CA CYS A 190 -6.48 1.58 -23.06
C CYS A 190 -6.19 0.17 -22.52
N ARG A 191 -5.91 -0.83 -23.38
CA ARG A 191 -5.57 -2.19 -22.93
C ARG A 191 -4.41 -2.21 -21.96
N ILE A 192 -3.40 -1.34 -22.14
CA ILE A 192 -2.22 -1.32 -21.26
C ILE A 192 -2.64 -0.99 -19.82
N ILE A 193 -3.45 0.05 -19.64
CA ILE A 193 -3.97 0.46 -18.34
C ILE A 193 -4.91 -0.61 -17.76
N VAL A 194 -5.83 -1.15 -18.56
CA VAL A 194 -6.75 -2.22 -18.13
C VAL A 194 -5.99 -3.45 -17.61
N GLU A 195 -4.94 -3.89 -18.31
CA GLU A 195 -4.15 -5.04 -17.85
C GLU A 195 -3.36 -4.73 -16.58
N LYS A 196 -2.92 -3.48 -16.36
CA LYS A 196 -2.33 -3.04 -15.09
C LYS A 196 -3.38 -3.03 -13.97
N LEU A 197 -4.58 -2.50 -14.21
CA LEU A 197 -5.65 -2.44 -13.21
C LEU A 197 -6.09 -3.83 -12.74
N LYS A 198 -6.17 -4.81 -13.66
CA LYS A 198 -6.43 -6.20 -13.31
C LYS A 198 -5.42 -6.78 -12.31
N LEU A 199 -4.26 -6.13 -12.12
CA LEU A 199 -3.27 -6.61 -11.17
C LEU A 199 -3.67 -6.43 -9.71
N PHE A 200 -4.50 -5.43 -9.40
CA PHE A 200 -4.98 -5.13 -8.04
C PHE A 200 -5.99 -6.17 -7.52
N GLY A 201 -6.66 -6.89 -8.43
CA GLY A 201 -7.65 -7.90 -8.07
C GLY A 201 -9.07 -7.35 -8.03
N LYS A 202 -10.05 -8.25 -8.20
CA LYS A 202 -11.45 -7.86 -8.45
C LYS A 202 -12.13 -7.18 -7.27
N GLU A 203 -11.73 -7.51 -6.03
CA GLU A 203 -12.37 -6.96 -4.84
C GLU A 203 -12.09 -5.47 -4.69
N ILE A 204 -10.82 -5.06 -4.78
CA ILE A 204 -10.40 -3.66 -4.76
C ILE A 204 -11.03 -2.88 -5.91
N LEU A 205 -10.96 -3.41 -7.14
CA LEU A 205 -11.53 -2.74 -8.31
C LEU A 205 -13.05 -2.51 -8.20
N LYS A 206 -13.78 -3.38 -7.48
CA LYS A 206 -15.21 -3.16 -7.20
C LYS A 206 -15.42 -2.03 -6.21
N ILE A 207 -14.65 -1.99 -5.13
CA ILE A 207 -14.71 -0.91 -4.14
C ILE A 207 -14.42 0.43 -4.82
N ASP A 208 -13.33 0.49 -5.60
CA ASP A 208 -12.98 1.69 -6.38
C ASP A 208 -14.11 2.10 -7.33
N LEU A 209 -14.74 1.15 -8.02
CA LEU A 209 -15.84 1.44 -8.95
C LEU A 209 -17.02 2.10 -8.24
N GLU A 210 -17.40 1.61 -7.06
CA GLU A 210 -18.48 2.20 -6.27
C GLU A 210 -18.12 3.59 -5.73
N ILE A 211 -16.85 3.80 -5.35
CA ILE A 211 -16.34 5.11 -4.94
C ILE A 211 -16.53 6.14 -6.06
N PHE A 212 -16.05 5.84 -7.27
CA PHE A 212 -16.15 6.79 -8.39
C PHE A 212 -17.60 6.99 -8.85
N LYS A 213 -18.43 5.94 -8.86
CA LYS A 213 -19.87 6.07 -9.18
C LYS A 213 -20.60 6.97 -8.19
N SER A 214 -20.35 6.79 -6.90
CA SER A 214 -20.98 7.60 -5.84
C SER A 214 -20.56 9.07 -5.94
N ARG A 215 -19.29 9.36 -6.28
CA ARG A 215 -18.81 10.74 -6.44
C ARG A 215 -19.45 11.46 -7.63
N ILE A 216 -19.71 10.79 -8.74
CA ILE A 216 -20.43 11.40 -9.88
C ILE A 216 -21.87 11.75 -9.48
N LEU A 217 -22.58 10.81 -8.84
CA LEU A 217 -23.97 11.02 -8.41
C LEU A 217 -24.10 12.23 -7.47
N ASN A 218 -23.25 12.29 -6.45
CA ASN A 218 -23.27 13.40 -5.50
C ASN A 218 -22.88 14.75 -6.13
N SER A 219 -22.06 14.75 -7.19
CA SER A 219 -21.70 15.98 -7.93
C SER A 219 -22.87 16.48 -8.78
N SER A 220 -23.68 15.57 -9.32
CA SER A 220 -24.86 15.92 -10.13
C SER A 220 -26.06 16.41 -9.30
N GLU A 221 -26.11 16.11 -8.00
CA GLU A 221 -27.17 16.58 -7.09
C GLU A 221 -26.94 18.03 -6.59
N ILE A 222 -25.73 18.58 -6.74
CA ILE A 222 -25.38 19.95 -6.31
C ILE A 222 -25.65 20.98 -7.42
N GLU A 223 -25.86 20.53 -8.67
CA GLU A 223 -26.15 21.39 -9.82
C GLU A 223 -27.65 21.60 -10.09
N HIS A 224 -28.54 21.21 -9.17
CA HIS A 224 -30.00 21.43 -9.23
C HIS A 224 -30.53 22.11 -7.97
#